data_AF-A0A7Y1VYM8-F1
#
_entry.id   AF-A0A7Y1VYM8-F1
#
_cell.length_a   1.000
_cell.length_b   1.000
_cell.length_c   1.000
_cell.angle_alpha   90.00
_cell.angle_beta   90.00
_cell.angle_gamma   90.00
#
_symmetry.space_group_name_H-M   'P 1'
#
loop_
_entity.id
_entity.type
_entity.pdbx_description
1 polymer ?
#
loop_
_entity_poly.entity_id
_entity_poly.type
_entity_poly.pdbx_seq_one_letter_code
_entity_poly.pdbx_strand_id
1 'polypeptide(L)'
;MKNLWHILTIIIFALFAYWQLNDPDPFLWIPIYLGVSIIVLLFIMKIYLPYLPLICALGCLVGLLLLSPEFVKWIGEGMPTITGQMKAESPHVELVREFLGYAIAGSVYYSYFRLHKRASLMARKR
;
A
#
# COMPACT_ATOMS: atom_id res chain seq x y z
N MET A 1 6.61 -19.17 14.10
CA MET A 1 7.30 -18.02 13.46
C MET A 1 6.85 -17.72 12.03
N LYS A 2 6.60 -18.71 11.14
CA LYS A 2 6.25 -18.45 9.73
C LYS A 2 5.02 -17.55 9.52
N ASN A 3 4.05 -17.56 10.43
CA ASN A 3 2.83 -16.75 10.31
C ASN A 3 2.89 -15.38 11.00
N LEU A 4 3.93 -15.12 11.81
CA LEU A 4 4.01 -13.90 12.61
C LEU A 4 4.06 -12.66 11.71
N TRP A 5 4.89 -12.69 10.66
CA TRP A 5 5.04 -11.59 9.71
C TRP A 5 3.75 -11.27 8.95
N HIS A 6 2.95 -12.29 8.62
CA HIS A 6 1.65 -12.10 7.97
C HIS A 6 0.66 -11.39 8.92
N ILE A 7 0.59 -11.85 10.17
CA ILE A 7 -0.28 -11.24 11.19
C ILE A 7 0.15 -9.79 11.46
N LEU A 8 1.45 -9.53 11.59
CA LEU A 8 1.96 -8.17 11.76
C LEU A 8 1.60 -7.27 10.58
N THR A 9 1.70 -7.78 9.35
CA THR A 9 1.31 -7.02 8.15
C THR A 9 -0.17 -6.65 8.19
N ILE A 10 -1.05 -7.59 8.55
CA ILE A 10 -2.50 -7.35 8.68
C ILE A 10 -2.78 -6.24 9.69
N ILE A 11 -2.16 -6.32 10.87
CA ILE A 11 -2.40 -5.37 11.97
C ILE A 11 -1.90 -3.98 11.57
N ILE A 12 -0.68 -3.87 11.03
CA ILE A 12 -0.09 -2.58 10.66
C ILE A 12 -0.94 -1.89 9.58
N PHE A 13 -1.35 -2.61 8.53
CA PHE A 13 -2.17 -2.02 7.47
C PHE A 13 -3.60 -1.70 7.91
N ALA A 14 -4.16 -2.47 8.86
CA ALA A 14 -5.43 -2.11 9.48
C ALA A 14 -5.32 -0.82 10.32
N LEU A 15 -4.20 -0.63 11.02
CA LEU A 15 -3.92 0.62 11.75
C LEU A 15 -3.72 1.80 10.80
N PHE A 16 -3.06 1.61 9.64
CA PHE A 16 -2.95 2.66 8.63
C PHE A 16 -4.33 3.09 8.11
N ALA A 17 -5.20 2.13 7.80
CA ALA A 17 -6.58 2.43 7.42
C ALA A 17 -7.34 3.18 8.53
N TYR A 18 -7.14 2.82 9.80
CA TYR A 18 -7.77 3.51 10.92
C TYR A 18 -7.33 4.98 11.02
N TRP A 19 -6.04 5.27 10.91
CA TRP A 19 -5.56 6.65 10.99
C TRP A 19 -6.03 7.53 9.83
N GLN A 20 -6.27 6.92 8.67
CA GLN A 20 -6.74 7.60 7.48
C GLN A 20 -8.14 8.21 7.62
N LEU A 21 -8.92 7.80 8.64
CA LEU A 21 -10.20 8.44 8.96
C LEU A 21 -10.08 9.95 9.27
N ASN A 22 -8.88 10.42 9.59
CA ASN A 22 -8.58 11.84 9.88
C ASN A 22 -8.00 12.60 8.66
N ASP A 23 -7.88 11.95 7.51
CA ASP A 23 -7.28 12.51 6.31
C ASP A 23 -8.38 13.14 5.41
N PRO A 24 -8.09 14.13 4.53
CA PRO A 24 -9.07 14.70 3.62
C PRO A 24 -9.77 13.69 2.70
N ASP A 25 -9.06 12.65 2.25
CA ASP A 25 -9.55 11.66 1.28
C ASP A 25 -9.60 10.21 1.83
N PRO A 26 -10.39 9.93 2.88
CA PRO A 26 -10.39 8.64 3.55
C PRO A 26 -10.90 7.51 2.63
N PHE A 27 -11.83 7.83 1.73
CA PHE A 27 -12.48 6.85 0.85
C PHE A 27 -11.54 6.21 -0.17
N LEU A 28 -10.45 6.87 -0.54
CA LEU A 28 -9.44 6.31 -1.45
C LEU A 28 -8.47 5.41 -0.71
N TRP A 29 -7.96 5.91 0.41
CA TRP A 29 -6.84 5.32 1.12
C TRP A 29 -7.23 4.15 2.05
N ILE A 30 -8.42 4.19 2.65
CA ILE A 30 -8.93 3.08 3.49
C ILE A 30 -9.02 1.78 2.68
N PRO A 31 -9.64 1.74 1.49
CA PRO A 31 -9.67 0.53 0.66
C PRO A 31 -8.28 0.05 0.25
N ILE A 32 -7.35 0.95 -0.05
CA ILE A 32 -5.97 0.58 -0.42
C ILE A 32 -5.29 -0.14 0.74
N TYR A 33 -5.36 0.40 1.95
CA TYR A 33 -4.71 -0.22 3.12
C TYR A 33 -5.43 -1.48 3.60
N LEU A 34 -6.77 -1.46 3.71
CA LEU A 34 -7.54 -2.66 4.09
C LEU A 34 -7.41 -3.78 3.06
N GLY A 35 -7.30 -3.43 1.77
CA GLY A 35 -7.08 -4.41 0.72
C GLY A 35 -5.78 -5.20 0.93
N VAL A 36 -4.72 -4.58 1.46
CA VAL A 36 -3.49 -5.30 1.83
C VAL A 36 -3.79 -6.33 2.92
N SER A 37 -4.43 -5.90 4.01
CA SER A 37 -4.81 -6.80 5.11
C SER A 37 -5.67 -7.98 4.63
N ILE A 38 -6.63 -7.74 3.74
CA ILE A 38 -7.48 -8.78 3.15
C ILE A 38 -6.65 -9.76 2.32
N ILE A 39 -5.75 -9.27 1.46
CA ILE A 39 -4.90 -10.16 0.64
C ILE A 39 -3.99 -11.03 1.51
N VAL A 40 -3.41 -10.47 2.56
CA VAL A 40 -2.61 -11.25 3.50
C VAL A 40 -3.47 -12.29 4.22
N LEU A 41 -4.69 -11.94 4.63
CA LEU A 41 -5.61 -12.88 5.26
C LEU A 41 -5.97 -14.04 4.33
N LEU A 42 -6.28 -13.75 3.06
CA LEU A 42 -6.54 -14.78 2.03
C LEU A 42 -5.35 -15.73 1.87
N PHE A 43 -4.12 -15.21 1.92
CA PHE A 43 -2.92 -16.05 1.90
C PHE A 43 -2.86 -17.04 3.06
N ILE A 44 -3.13 -16.58 4.29
CA ILE A 44 -3.14 -17.42 5.50
C ILE A 44 -4.24 -18.48 5.41
N MET A 45 -5.41 -18.11 4.89
CA MET A 45 -6.54 -19.01 4.65
C MET A 45 -6.29 -20.00 3.51
N LYS A 46 -5.12 -19.96 2.86
CA LYS A 46 -4.74 -20.79 1.71
C LYS A 46 -5.63 -20.56 0.48
N ILE A 47 -6.26 -19.38 0.38
CA ILE A 47 -7.04 -18.94 -0.76
C ILE A 47 -6.13 -18.15 -1.69
N TYR A 48 -5.62 -18.81 -2.74
CA TYR A 48 -4.58 -18.24 -3.60
C TYR A 48 -5.17 -17.55 -4.83
N LEU A 49 -5.40 -16.26 -4.72
CA LEU A 49 -5.79 -15.38 -5.84
C LEU A 49 -4.58 -14.53 -6.28
N PRO A 50 -3.71 -14.97 -7.20
CA PRO A 50 -2.50 -14.24 -7.55
C PRO A 50 -2.77 -12.95 -8.34
N TYR A 51 -3.80 -12.90 -9.18
CA TYR A 51 -4.04 -11.73 -10.03
C TYR A 51 -4.61 -10.54 -9.25
N LEU A 52 -5.32 -10.79 -8.14
CA LEU A 52 -5.86 -9.73 -7.29
C LEU A 52 -4.78 -8.79 -6.72
N PRO A 53 -3.73 -9.26 -6.00
CA PRO A 53 -2.64 -8.41 -5.54
C PRO A 53 -1.85 -7.77 -6.67
N LEU A 54 -1.78 -8.41 -7.85
CA LEU A 54 -1.12 -7.81 -9.01
C LEU A 54 -1.89 -6.58 -9.51
N ILE A 55 -3.21 -6.68 -9.63
CA ILE A 55 -4.06 -5.56 -10.05
C ILE A 55 -3.94 -4.40 -9.04
N CYS A 56 -4.01 -4.69 -7.74
CA CYS A 56 -3.82 -3.68 -6.70
C CYS A 56 -2.42 -3.03 -6.75
N ALA A 57 -1.36 -3.82 -6.98
CA ALA A 57 -0.01 -3.30 -7.14
C ALA A 57 0.12 -2.37 -8.36
N LEU A 58 -0.50 -2.75 -9.49
CA LEU A 58 -0.52 -1.91 -10.69
C LEU A 58 -1.30 -0.61 -10.48
N GLY A 59 -2.42 -0.66 -9.75
CA GLY A 59 -3.14 0.56 -9.35
C GLY A 59 -2.27 1.51 -8.52
N CYS A 60 -1.53 0.97 -7.54
CA CYS A 60 -0.58 1.76 -6.75
C CYS A 60 0.57 2.31 -7.62
N LEU A 61 1.04 1.54 -8.59
CA LEU A 61 2.08 1.99 -9.54
C LEU A 61 1.60 3.18 -10.39
N VAL A 62 0.34 3.16 -10.83
CA VAL A 62 -0.24 4.30 -11.55
C VAL A 62 -0.26 5.55 -10.65
N GLY A 63 -0.71 5.42 -9.40
CA GLY A 63 -0.68 6.51 -8.42
C GLY A 63 0.73 7.08 -8.19
N LEU A 64 1.73 6.20 -8.03
CA LEU A 64 3.14 6.59 -7.93
C LEU A 64 3.62 7.38 -9.15
N LEU A 65 3.32 6.92 -10.35
CA LEU A 65 3.77 7.57 -11.59
C LEU A 65 3.13 8.95 -11.74
N LEU A 66 1.85 9.09 -11.40
CA LEU A 66 1.15 10.37 -11.43
C LEU A 66 1.74 11.39 -10.45
N LEU A 67 2.11 10.95 -9.24
CA LEU A 67 2.68 11.81 -8.20
C LEU A 67 4.21 11.99 -8.33
N SER A 68 4.86 11.27 -9.25
CA SER A 68 6.31 11.31 -9.40
C SER A 68 6.90 12.69 -9.72
N PRO A 69 6.28 13.56 -10.55
CA PRO A 69 6.85 14.88 -10.82
C PRO A 69 6.87 15.77 -9.57
N GLU A 70 5.80 15.75 -8.77
CA GLU A 70 5.70 16.52 -7.52
C GLU A 70 6.66 15.99 -6.46
N PHE A 71 6.84 14.67 -6.38
CA PHE A 71 7.82 14.08 -5.47
C PHE A 71 9.26 14.47 -5.86
N VAL A 72 9.59 14.49 -7.16
CA VAL A 72 10.90 14.94 -7.65
C VAL A 72 11.11 16.43 -7.36
N LYS A 73 10.07 17.25 -7.52
CA LYS A 73 10.10 18.66 -7.17
C LYS A 73 10.37 18.87 -5.67
N TRP A 74 9.67 18.13 -4.80
CA TRP A 74 9.91 18.15 -3.35
C TRP A 74 11.36 17.80 -2.97
N ILE A 75 11.97 16.82 -3.66
CA ILE A 75 13.40 16.50 -3.49
C ILE A 75 14.26 17.71 -3.90
N GLY A 76 13.95 18.33 -5.04
CA GLY A 76 14.65 19.52 -5.54
C GLY A 76 14.55 20.74 -4.62
N GLU A 77 13.47 20.86 -3.85
CA GLU A 77 13.23 21.91 -2.85
C GLU A 77 13.97 21.65 -1.52
N GLY A 78 14.76 20.57 -1.42
CA GLY A 78 15.54 20.24 -0.23
C GLY A 78 14.79 19.40 0.79
N MET A 79 13.74 18.69 0.36
CA MET A 79 12.93 17.80 1.22
C MET A 79 12.36 18.51 2.45
N PRO A 80 11.59 19.61 2.27
CA PRO A 80 10.92 20.28 3.38
C PRO A 80 10.05 19.28 4.16
N THR A 81 9.81 19.59 5.44
CA THR A 81 9.15 18.64 6.36
C THR A 81 7.83 18.11 5.81
N ILE A 82 7.61 16.82 6.02
CA ILE A 82 6.39 16.08 5.68
C ILE A 82 5.55 15.74 6.92
N THR A 83 6.00 16.20 8.10
CA THR A 83 5.30 16.03 9.37
C THR A 83 4.64 17.36 9.74
N GLY A 84 3.42 17.57 9.27
CA GLY A 84 2.66 18.80 9.48
C GLY A 84 1.19 18.61 9.14
N GLN A 85 0.35 19.60 9.48
CA GLN A 85 -1.05 19.58 9.05
C GLN A 85 -1.13 19.82 7.53
N MET A 86 -2.02 19.09 6.87
CA MET A 86 -2.45 19.35 5.50
C MET A 86 -3.27 20.66 5.51
N LYS A 87 -2.56 21.80 5.57
CA LYS A 87 -3.14 23.13 5.37
C LYS A 87 -2.90 23.55 3.93
N ALA A 88 -3.75 24.44 3.41
CA ALA A 88 -3.59 25.06 2.09
C ALA A 88 -2.21 25.71 1.88
N GLU A 89 -1.49 26.02 2.96
CA GLU A 89 -0.14 26.59 2.95
C GLU A 89 0.98 25.57 2.69
N SER A 90 0.72 24.25 2.67
CA SER A 90 1.74 23.21 2.47
C SER A 90 1.24 21.98 1.68
N PRO A 91 0.85 22.17 0.40
CA PRO A 91 0.31 21.09 -0.44
C PRO A 91 1.33 19.96 -0.73
N HIS A 92 2.64 20.23 -0.62
CA HIS A 92 3.68 19.22 -0.80
C HIS A 92 3.63 18.11 0.27
N VAL A 93 3.15 18.42 1.48
CA VAL A 93 3.06 17.44 2.58
C VAL A 93 2.10 16.32 2.23
N GLU A 94 0.96 16.66 1.64
CA GLU A 94 -0.05 15.72 1.19
C GLU A 94 0.49 14.85 0.05
N LEU A 95 0.92 15.47 -1.04
CA LEU A 95 1.43 14.78 -2.24
C LEU A 95 2.57 13.80 -1.93
N VAL A 96 3.50 14.18 -1.06
CA VAL A 96 4.62 13.32 -0.68
C VAL A 96 4.15 12.16 0.21
N ARG A 97 3.24 12.39 1.16
CA ARG A 97 2.66 11.32 1.98
C ARG A 97 1.88 10.33 1.13
N GLU A 98 1.12 10.81 0.16
CA GLU A 98 0.39 9.98 -0.80
C GLU A 98 1.35 9.16 -1.67
N PHE A 99 2.39 9.78 -2.22
CA PHE A 99 3.41 9.07 -3.00
C PHE A 99 4.03 7.92 -2.19
N LEU A 100 4.42 8.18 -0.94
CA LEU A 100 4.99 7.17 -0.05
C LEU A 100 3.96 6.09 0.34
N GLY A 101 2.69 6.46 0.52
CA GLY A 101 1.58 5.54 0.76
C GLY A 101 1.42 4.54 -0.37
N TYR A 102 1.38 5.01 -1.62
CA TYR A 102 1.36 4.13 -2.80
C TYR A 102 2.62 3.27 -2.93
N ALA A 103 3.80 3.82 -2.62
CA ALA A 103 5.06 3.07 -2.63
C ALA A 103 5.02 1.86 -1.69
N ILE A 104 4.60 2.10 -0.45
CA ILE A 104 4.57 1.07 0.60
C ILE A 104 3.47 0.04 0.28
N ALA A 105 2.24 0.48 0.02
CA ALA A 105 1.14 -0.43 -0.28
C ALA A 105 1.41 -1.26 -1.55
N GLY A 106 1.87 -0.61 -2.63
CA GLY A 106 2.21 -1.27 -3.89
C GLY A 106 3.31 -2.32 -3.74
N SER A 107 4.34 -2.03 -2.94
CA SER A 107 5.44 -2.97 -2.66
C SER A 107 4.98 -4.21 -1.92
N VAL A 108 4.06 -4.04 -0.96
CA VAL A 108 3.47 -5.17 -0.21
C VAL A 108 2.54 -5.98 -1.12
N TYR A 109 1.66 -5.33 -1.89
CA TYR A 109 0.82 -6.00 -2.87
C TYR A 109 1.64 -6.85 -3.85
N TYR A 110 2.70 -6.29 -4.43
CA TYR A 110 3.57 -7.03 -5.35
C TYR A 110 4.28 -8.20 -4.66
N SER A 111 4.67 -8.05 -3.40
CA SER A 111 5.26 -9.13 -2.62
C SER A 111 4.26 -10.28 -2.41
N TYR A 112 3.01 -9.97 -2.09
CA TYR A 112 1.95 -10.99 -1.97
C TYR A 112 1.53 -11.58 -3.31
N PHE A 113 1.61 -10.86 -4.42
CA PHE A 113 1.47 -11.44 -5.75
C PHE A 113 2.45 -12.60 -5.96
N ARG A 114 3.73 -12.39 -5.65
CA ARG A 114 4.76 -13.44 -5.79
C ARG A 114 4.46 -14.65 -4.89
N LEU A 115 4.00 -14.41 -3.66
CA LEU A 115 3.64 -15.47 -2.72
C LEU A 115 2.40 -16.26 -3.19
N HIS A 116 1.32 -15.58 -3.55
CA HIS A 116 0.09 -16.21 -4.06
C HIS A 116 0.35 -16.99 -5.35
N LYS A 117 1.16 -16.45 -6.26
CA LYS A 117 1.50 -17.12 -7.53
C LYS A 117 2.31 -18.40 -7.28
N ARG A 118 3.30 -18.35 -6.38
CA ARG A 118 4.08 -19.55 -6.02
C ARG A 118 3.19 -20.60 -5.37
N ALA A 119 2.35 -20.21 -4.41
CA ALA A 119 1.47 -21.12 -3.69
C ALA A 119 0.40 -21.76 -4.59
N SER A 120 -0.21 -21.00 -5.51
CA SER A 120 -1.20 -21.53 -6.45
C SER A 120 -0.60 -22.54 -7.43
N LEU A 121 0.63 -22.31 -7.91
CA LEU A 121 1.33 -23.26 -8.78
C LEU A 121 1.68 -24.56 -8.05
N MET A 122 2.08 -24.49 -6.78
CA MET A 122 2.34 -25.69 -5.97
C MET A 122 1.07 -26.47 -5.67
N ALA A 123 -0.06 -25.79 -5.42
CA ALA A 123 -1.35 -26.43 -5.17
C ALA A 123 -1.88 -27.19 -6.40
N ARG A 124 -1.64 -26.69 -7.62
CA ARG A 124 -2.04 -27.35 -8.87
C ARG A 124 -1.21 -28.60 -9.23
N LYS A 125 -0.03 -28.77 -8.63
CA LYS A 125 0.87 -29.91 -8.88
C LYS A 125 0.63 -31.10 -7.94
N ARG A 126 -0.23 -30.93 -6.95
CA ARG A 126 -0.66 -31.99 -6.02
C ARG A 126 -1.98 -32.56 -6.49
#